data_AF-A0A183G8C5-F1
#
_entry.id   AF-A0A183G8C5-F1
#
_cell.length_a   1.000
_cell.length_b   1.000
_cell.length_c   1.000
_cell.angle_alpha   90.00
_cell.angle_beta   90.00
_cell.angle_gamma   90.00
#
_symmetry.space_group_name_H-M   'P 1'
#
loop_
_entity.id
_entity.type
_entity.pdbx_description
1 polymer ?
#
loop_
_entity_poly.entity_id
_entity_poly.type
_entity_poly.pdbx_seq_one_letter_code
_entity_poly.pdbx_strand_id
1 'polypeptide(L)'
;MASNLTVKVHPVVYMTIVDSYLRRQRPTKAGQPANDKAMGTLMGFYEKDAVTNCFAIPFSELRDDLEIDDSFNQQMIQMLKRAAPTEQPVGWYEYFYVANYSF
;
A
#
# COMPACT_ATOMS: atom_id res chain seq x y z
N MET A 1 -17.50 -12.92 16.90
CA MET A 1 -18.18 -13.38 15.67
C MET A 1 -17.23 -13.09 14.51
N ALA A 2 -16.45 -14.07 14.05
CA ALA A 2 -15.75 -13.90 12.78
C ALA A 2 -16.81 -14.03 11.69
N SER A 3 -17.21 -12.91 11.09
CA SER A 3 -18.00 -12.96 9.87
C SER A 3 -17.15 -13.66 8.80
N ASN A 4 -17.72 -14.63 8.10
CA ASN A 4 -17.07 -15.23 6.93
C ASN A 4 -17.01 -14.20 5.79
N LEU A 5 -16.14 -13.20 5.91
CA LEU A 5 -15.93 -12.16 4.92
C LEU A 5 -14.99 -12.68 3.83
N THR A 6 -15.49 -12.76 2.60
CA THR A 6 -14.69 -13.13 1.44
C THR A 6 -14.40 -11.89 0.62
N VAL A 7 -13.13 -11.50 0.54
CA VAL A 7 -12.69 -10.33 -0.23
C VAL A 7 -12.19 -10.78 -1.61
N LYS A 8 -12.72 -10.16 -2.67
CA LYS A 8 -12.31 -10.37 -4.06
C LYS A 8 -11.24 -9.35 -4.42
N VAL A 9 -10.01 -9.82 -4.66
CA VAL A 9 -8.90 -8.93 -5.02
C VAL A 9 -8.60 -9.04 -6.51
N HIS A 10 -8.61 -7.91 -7.21
CA HIS A 10 -8.25 -7.86 -8.62
C HIS A 10 -6.74 -8.10 -8.80
N PRO A 11 -6.29 -8.91 -9.79
CA PRO A 11 -4.87 -9.24 -9.97
C PRO A 11 -3.93 -8.03 -10.09
N VAL A 12 -4.44 -6.91 -10.61
CA VAL A 12 -3.70 -5.65 -10.72
C VAL A 12 -3.18 -5.16 -9.36
N VAL A 13 -3.92 -5.41 -8.28
CA VAL A 13 -3.54 -5.00 -6.92
C VAL A 13 -2.23 -5.68 -6.51
N TYR A 14 -2.12 -6.99 -6.73
CA TYR A 14 -0.89 -7.74 -6.46
C TYR A 14 0.27 -7.24 -7.32
N MET A 15 0.02 -6.99 -8.60
CA MET A 15 1.05 -6.50 -9.52
C MET A 15 1.57 -5.12 -9.12
N THR A 16 0.68 -4.22 -8.69
CA THR A 16 1.06 -2.88 -8.20
C THR A 16 1.82 -2.96 -6.88
N ILE A 17 1.42 -3.84 -5.96
CA ILE A 17 2.15 -4.10 -4.70
C ILE A 17 3.57 -4.59 -5.02
N VAL A 18 3.72 -5.57 -5.91
CA VAL A 18 5.03 -6.12 -6.30
C VAL A 18 5.88 -5.08 -7.06
N ASP A 19 5.31 -4.34 -8.01
CA ASP A 19 6.00 -3.27 -8.73
C ASP A 19 6.52 -2.19 -7.76
N SER A 20 5.68 -1.77 -6.82
CA SER A 20 6.08 -0.78 -5.80
C SER A 20 7.18 -1.30 -4.88
N TYR A 21 7.17 -2.58 -4.53
CA TYR A 21 8.22 -3.24 -3.75
C TYR A 21 9.55 -3.26 -4.52
N LEU A 22 9.53 -3.71 -5.78
CA LEU A 22 10.74 -3.82 -6.61
C LEU A 22 11.36 -2.45 -6.93
N ARG A 23 10.57 -1.39 -7.08
CA ARG A 23 11.08 -0.03 -7.32
C ARG A 23 11.85 0.55 -6.13
N ARG A 24 11.58 0.11 -4.89
CA ARG A 24 12.31 0.57 -3.69
C ARG A 24 13.69 -0.04 -3.51
N GLN A 25 13.98 -1.17 -4.16
CA GLN A 25 15.32 -1.77 -4.14
C GLN A 25 16.37 -0.92 -4.88
N ARG A 26 15.95 0.18 -5.53
CA ARG A 26 16.88 1.17 -6.09
C ARG A 26 17.30 2.13 -4.97
N PRO A 27 18.59 2.25 -4.64
CA PRO A 27 19.06 3.04 -3.49
C PRO A 27 18.58 4.49 -3.63
N THR A 28 17.67 4.90 -2.76
CA THR A 28 17.02 6.22 -2.86
C THR A 28 17.93 7.35 -2.41
N LYS A 29 18.97 7.08 -1.61
CA LYS A 29 20.05 8.01 -1.26
C LYS A 29 21.34 7.23 -0.98
N ALA A 30 22.48 7.74 -1.44
CA ALA A 30 23.79 7.18 -1.11
C ALA A 30 23.96 7.13 0.42
N GLY A 31 23.97 5.92 0.99
CA GLY A 31 24.21 5.68 2.42
C GLY A 31 22.99 5.43 3.29
N GLN A 32 21.76 5.41 2.77
CA GLN A 32 20.61 4.87 3.53
C GLN A 32 20.45 3.37 3.23
N PRO A 33 20.26 2.51 4.24
CA PRO A 33 19.92 1.10 4.02
C PRO A 33 18.64 1.01 3.19
N ALA A 34 18.47 -0.10 2.45
CA ALA A 34 17.22 -0.36 1.73
C ALA A 34 16.06 -0.19 2.72
N ASN A 35 15.11 0.67 2.38
CA ASN A 35 13.95 0.89 3.23
C ASN A 35 13.04 -0.33 3.06
N ASP A 36 13.23 -1.31 3.95
CA ASP A 36 12.67 -2.67 3.87
C ASP A 36 11.19 -2.76 4.22
N LYS A 37 10.58 -1.62 4.56
CA LYS A 37 9.17 -1.48 4.87
C LYS A 37 8.50 -0.66 3.80
N ALA A 38 7.23 -0.96 3.54
CA ALA A 38 6.35 0.03 2.99
C ALA A 38 4.88 -0.22 3.17
N MET A 39 4.13 0.87 3.02
CA MET A 39 2.69 0.93 3.15
C MET A 39 2.04 1.45 1.86
N GLY A 40 0.78 1.11 1.66
CA GLY A 40 -0.07 1.71 0.64
C GLY A 40 -1.55 1.60 0.96
N THR A 41 -2.36 2.35 0.22
CA THR A 41 -3.82 2.36 0.36
C THR A 41 -4.48 1.47 -0.69
N LEU A 42 -5.47 0.71 -0.25
CA LEU A 42 -6.33 -0.13 -1.06
C LEU A 42 -7.59 0.63 -1.45
N MET A 43 -7.96 0.53 -2.72
CA MET A 43 -9.12 1.16 -3.32
C MET A 43 -10.07 0.07 -3.87
N GLY A 44 -11.37 0.29 -3.71
CA GLY A 44 -12.36 -0.71 -4.09
C GLY A 44 -13.80 -0.34 -3.74
N PHE A 45 -14.61 -1.37 -3.55
CA PHE A 45 -16.04 -1.29 -3.32
C PHE A 45 -16.43 -2.13 -2.10
N TYR A 46 -16.97 -1.48 -1.07
CA TYR A 46 -17.51 -2.17 0.10
C TYR A 46 -18.71 -3.07 -0.24
N GLU A 47 -19.64 -2.60 -1.09
CA GLU A 47 -20.85 -3.37 -1.44
C GLU A 47 -20.58 -4.68 -2.19
N LYS A 48 -19.40 -4.79 -2.83
CA LYS A 48 -19.03 -5.94 -3.66
C LYS A 48 -17.91 -6.78 -3.02
N ASP A 49 -17.48 -6.40 -1.81
CA ASP A 49 -16.31 -6.93 -1.12
C ASP A 49 -15.09 -7.02 -2.05
N ALA A 50 -14.90 -6.00 -2.90
CA ALA A 50 -13.95 -6.06 -4.00
C ALA A 50 -12.87 -4.99 -3.88
N VAL A 51 -11.60 -5.41 -3.91
CA VAL A 51 -10.43 -4.53 -4.01
C VAL A 51 -9.98 -4.50 -5.46
N THR A 52 -10.09 -3.34 -6.10
CA THR A 52 -9.85 -3.20 -7.55
C THR A 52 -8.55 -2.51 -7.89
N ASN A 53 -8.06 -1.64 -7.00
CA ASN A 53 -6.84 -0.88 -7.24
C ASN A 53 -6.09 -0.62 -5.92
N CYS A 54 -4.85 -0.18 -6.01
CA CYS A 54 -4.07 0.26 -4.86
C CYS A 54 -2.95 1.20 -5.29
N PHE A 55 -2.38 1.92 -4.33
CA PHE A 55 -1.19 2.73 -4.56
C PHE A 55 -0.30 2.73 -3.32
N ALA A 56 1.01 2.88 -3.53
CA ALA A 56 1.97 2.96 -2.44
C ALA A 56 2.05 4.40 -1.90
N ILE A 57 2.20 4.54 -0.59
CA ILE A 57 2.37 5.82 0.08
C ILE A 57 3.83 5.92 0.56
N PRO A 58 4.53 7.04 0.30
CA PRO A 58 5.80 7.30 0.93
C PRO A 58 5.58 7.49 2.44
N PHE A 59 6.36 6.79 3.25
CA PHE A 59 6.36 6.94 4.70
C PHE A 59 7.79 7.24 5.16
N SER A 60 7.92 8.00 6.23
CA SER A 60 9.19 8.32 6.86
C SER A 60 9.24 7.63 8.22
N GLU A 61 10.23 6.76 8.43
CA GLU A 61 10.50 6.22 9.76
C GLU A 61 11.42 7.21 10.49
N LEU A 62 10.84 7.97 11.43
CA LEU A 62 11.62 8.79 12.34
C LEU A 62 11.55 8.19 13.74
N ARG A 63 12.63 7.54 14.17
CA ARG A 63 12.91 7.18 15.57
C ARG A 63 11.76 6.50 16.34
N ASP A 64 11.09 5.52 15.71
CA ASP A 64 9.92 4.74 16.17
C ASP A 64 8.53 5.26 15.78
N ASP A 65 8.41 6.48 15.27
CA ASP A 65 7.16 6.98 14.72
C ASP A 65 7.11 6.79 13.20
N LEU A 66 5.99 6.21 12.74
CA LEU A 66 5.72 5.97 11.33
C LEU A 66 4.90 7.16 10.80
N GLU A 67 5.58 8.14 10.23
CA GLU A 67 4.93 9.32 9.68
C GLU A 67 4.47 9.05 8.25
N ILE A 68 3.15 9.10 8.06
CA ILE A 68 2.49 8.99 6.76
C ILE A 68 2.21 10.40 6.25
N ASP A 69 2.53 10.66 4.99
CA ASP A 69 2.13 11.90 4.34
C ASP A 69 0.63 11.86 3.98
N ASP A 70 -0.20 12.32 4.92
CA ASP A 70 -1.65 12.44 4.75
C ASP A 70 -2.02 13.31 3.54
N SER A 71 -1.22 14.34 3.24
CA SER A 71 -1.48 15.24 2.13
C SER A 71 -1.31 14.53 0.78
N PHE A 72 -0.25 13.72 0.66
CA PHE A 72 -0.02 12.88 -0.51
C PHE A 72 -1.14 11.84 -0.66
N ASN A 73 -1.53 11.19 0.44
CA ASN A 73 -2.59 10.19 0.43
C ASN A 73 -3.91 10.79 -0.08
N GLN A 74 -4.34 11.93 0.46
CA GLN A 74 -5.55 12.62 0.03
C GLN A 74 -5.51 13.03 -1.44
N GLN A 75 -4.38 13.57 -1.92
CA GLN A 75 -4.20 13.93 -3.32
C GLN A 75 -4.34 12.71 -4.24
N MET A 76 -3.70 11.59 -3.88
CA MET A 76 -3.75 10.37 -4.69
C MET A 76 -5.16 9.77 -4.72
N ILE A 77 -5.86 9.74 -3.58
CA ILE A 77 -7.27 9.32 -3.52
C ILE A 77 -8.13 10.22 -4.42
N GLN A 78 -7.94 11.53 -4.39
CA GLN A 78 -8.69 12.44 -5.27
C GLN A 78 -8.39 12.19 -6.75
N MET A 79 -7.13 11.90 -7.11
CA MET A 79 -6.77 11.56 -8.50
C MET A 79 -7.44 10.26 -8.94
N LEU A 80 -7.39 9.21 -8.13
CA LEU A 80 -8.04 7.94 -8.45
C LEU A 80 -9.56 8.08 -8.53
N LYS A 81 -10.18 8.89 -7.65
CA LYS A 81 -11.61 9.21 -7.72
C LYS A 81 -12.01 9.97 -8.99
N ARG A 82 -11.11 10.76 -9.59
CA ARG A 82 -11.39 11.39 -10.89
C ARG A 82 -11.45 10.36 -12.02
N ALA A 83 -10.66 9.29 -11.94
CA ALA A 83 -10.67 8.21 -12.93
C ALA A 83 -11.82 7.21 -12.69
N ALA A 84 -12.08 6.87 -11.43
CA ALA A 84 -13.12 5.94 -11.00
C ALA A 84 -13.91 6.54 -9.82
N PRO A 85 -14.96 7.34 -10.07
CA PRO A 85 -15.69 8.07 -9.03
C PRO A 85 -16.39 7.20 -7.99
N THR A 86 -16.71 5.96 -8.37
CA THR A 86 -17.41 5.01 -7.51
C THR A 86 -16.46 4.22 -6.60
N GLU A 87 -15.15 4.27 -6.87
CA GLU A 87 -14.13 3.59 -6.07
C GLU A 87 -13.83 4.39 -4.78
N GLN A 88 -13.73 3.68 -3.66
CA GLN A 88 -13.48 4.27 -2.34
C GLN A 88 -12.27 3.63 -1.67
N PRO A 89 -11.62 4.32 -0.72
CA PRO A 89 -10.61 3.70 0.14
C PRO A 89 -11.26 2.58 0.97
N VAL A 90 -10.75 1.35 0.81
CA VAL A 90 -11.25 0.15 1.51
C VAL A 90 -10.31 -0.36 2.58
N GLY A 91 -9.08 0.17 2.64
CA GLY A 91 -8.10 -0.21 3.65
C GLY A 91 -6.68 0.15 3.23
N TRP A 92 -5.72 -0.56 3.81
CA TRP A 92 -4.30 -0.38 3.56
C TRP A 92 -3.58 -1.72 3.58
N TYR A 93 -2.39 -1.75 2.99
CA TYR A 93 -1.47 -2.89 3.02
C TYR A 93 -0.10 -2.43 3.47
N GLU A 94 0.63 -3.33 4.10
CA GLU A 94 2.06 -3.17 4.39
C GLU A 94 2.82 -4.40 3.97
N TYR A 95 4.08 -4.21 3.59
CA TYR A 95 5.06 -5.28 3.51
C TYR A 95 6.31 -4.89 4.26
N PHE A 96 6.84 -5.86 5.00
CA PHE A 96 8.14 -5.79 5.64
C PHE A 96 8.98 -6.96 5.16
N TYR A 97 10.26 -6.71 4.86
CA TYR A 97 11.20 -7.80 4.66
C TYR A 97 11.49 -8.47 6.01
N VAL A 98 10.88 -9.63 6.24
CA VAL A 98 11.30 -10.51 7.33
C VAL A 98 12.52 -11.28 6.83
N ALA A 99 13.70 -10.79 7.19
CA ALA A 99 14.90 -11.61 7.11
C ALA A 99 14.66 -12.82 8.02
N ASN A 100 14.37 -13.97 7.41
CA ASN A 100 14.32 -15.24 8.12
C ASN A 100 15.74 -15.53 8.62
N TYR A 101 16.04 -15.14 9.86
CA TYR A 101 17.09 -15.79 10.61
C TYR A 101 16.55 -17.16 11.00
N SER A 102 16.97 -18.21 10.28
CA SER A 102 16.79 -19.59 10.70
C SER A 102 18.16 -20.21 10.99
N PHE A 103 18.30 -20.55 12.28
CA PHE A 103 19.21 -21.48 12.97
C PHE A 103 20.70 -21.49 12.65
#